data_AF-A0A950PL68-F1
#
_entry.id   AF-A0A950PL68-F1
#
_cell.length_a   1.000
_cell.length_b   1.000
_cell.length_c   1.000
_cell.angle_alpha   90.00
_cell.angle_beta   90.00
_cell.angle_gamma   90.00
#
_symmetry.space_group_name_H-M   'P 1'
#
loop_
_entity.id
_entity.type
_entity.pdbx_description
1 polymer ?
#
loop_
_entity_poly.entity_id
_entity_poly.type
_entity_poly.pdbx_seq_one_letter_code
_entity_poly.pdbx_strand_id
1 'polypeptide(L)'
;MGRPVPESVRHIVRATHHAARAVECPHCGAAAHQPCTTRSKRRRLTVEVHPGRITSWVVSIACCPACQVAPGTPCHSAGRPLYGGAVHAERTTEAKRTAA
;
A
#
# COMPACT_ATOMS: atom_id res chain seq x y z
N MET A 1 27.83 26.11 -3.48
CA MET A 1 26.45 26.45 -3.09
C MET A 1 25.49 25.55 -3.85
N GLY A 2 24.96 24.50 -3.21
CA GLY A 2 24.07 23.51 -3.86
C GLY A 2 22.66 24.07 -4.06
N ARG A 3 22.14 24.07 -5.29
CA ARG A 3 20.76 24.45 -5.58
C ARG A 3 19.79 23.47 -4.90
N PRO A 4 18.77 23.94 -4.16
CA PRO A 4 17.75 23.05 -3.61
C PRO A 4 17.04 22.33 -4.77
N VAL A 5 16.90 21.02 -4.63
CA VAL A 5 16.24 20.16 -5.62
C VAL A 5 14.81 20.66 -5.83
N PRO A 6 14.37 20.92 -7.09
CA PRO A 6 13.04 21.45 -7.38
C PRO A 6 11.94 20.48 -6.92
N GLU A 7 10.84 21.03 -6.41
CA GLU A 7 9.74 20.27 -5.78
C GLU A 7 9.14 19.21 -6.72
N SER A 8 9.06 19.50 -8.02
CA SER A 8 8.62 18.57 -9.07
C SER A 8 9.48 17.29 -9.12
N VAL A 9 10.78 17.37 -8.82
CA VAL A 9 11.69 16.21 -8.79
C VAL A 9 11.52 15.41 -7.50
N ARG A 10 11.15 16.04 -6.37
CA ARG A 10 10.81 15.32 -5.13
C ARG A 10 9.59 14.42 -5.31
N HIS A 11 8.63 14.84 -6.13
CA HIS A 11 7.46 14.02 -6.49
C HIS A 11 7.83 12.79 -7.32
N ILE A 12 8.77 12.92 -8.26
CA ILE A 12 9.21 11.80 -9.11
C ILE A 12 9.98 10.75 -8.29
N VAL A 13 10.83 11.20 -7.36
CA VAL A 13 11.58 10.28 -6.48
C VAL A 13 10.65 9.59 -5.48
N ARG A 14 9.63 10.28 -4.94
CA ARG A 14 8.54 9.65 -4.16
C ARG A 14 7.73 8.65 -5.01
N ALA A 15 7.49 8.96 -6.28
CA ALA A 15 6.80 8.06 -7.21
C ALA A 15 7.61 6.79 -7.56
N THR A 16 8.91 6.74 -7.25
CA THR A 16 9.73 5.54 -7.48
C THR A 16 9.46 4.45 -6.43
N HIS A 17 8.95 4.82 -5.25
CA HIS A 17 8.63 3.90 -4.18
C HIS A 17 7.10 3.81 -4.02
N HIS A 18 6.51 2.63 -4.28
CA HIS A 18 5.09 2.41 -3.98
C HIS A 18 4.79 2.76 -2.52
N ALA A 19 3.80 3.62 -2.28
CA ALA A 19 3.35 4.02 -0.94
C ALA A 19 3.01 2.82 -0.03
N ALA A 20 2.56 1.72 -0.64
CA ALA A 20 2.32 0.43 0.02
C ALA A 20 3.56 -0.20 0.70
N ARG A 21 4.77 0.34 0.50
CA ARG A 21 5.97 -0.10 1.23
C ARG A 21 5.99 0.34 2.69
N ALA A 22 5.13 1.27 3.10
CA ALA A 22 5.05 1.71 4.50
C ALA A 22 4.66 0.58 5.48
N VAL A 23 3.98 -0.47 5.01
CA VAL A 23 3.59 -1.63 5.83
C VAL A 23 4.41 -2.87 5.51
N GLU A 24 4.42 -3.84 6.41
CA GLU A 24 4.97 -5.17 6.15
C GLU A 24 4.18 -5.94 5.08
N CYS A 25 4.86 -6.82 4.34
CA CYS A 25 4.21 -7.65 3.33
C CYS A 25 3.77 -8.99 3.94
N PRO A 26 2.46 -9.29 4.02
CA PRO A 26 1.99 -10.57 4.56
C PRO A 26 2.33 -11.78 3.67
N HIS A 27 2.68 -11.56 2.39
CA HIS A 27 3.01 -12.65 1.46
C HIS A 27 4.47 -13.11 1.54
N CYS A 28 5.41 -12.19 1.69
CA CYS A 28 6.84 -12.52 1.70
C CYS A 28 7.55 -12.20 3.01
N GLY A 29 6.87 -11.55 3.97
CA GLY A 29 7.44 -11.12 5.24
C GLY A 29 8.42 -9.95 5.11
N ALA A 30 8.40 -9.21 4.00
CA ALA A 30 9.25 -8.03 3.85
C ALA A 30 8.80 -6.93 4.82
N ALA A 31 9.72 -6.41 5.63
CA ALA A 31 9.44 -5.35 6.60
C ALA A 31 9.01 -4.03 5.95
N ALA A 32 8.50 -3.09 6.76
CA ALA A 32 8.25 -1.72 6.35
C ALA A 32 9.49 -1.11 5.67
N HIS A 33 9.28 -0.36 4.59
CA HIS A 33 10.28 0.24 3.70
C HIS A 33 11.19 -0.74 2.94
N GLN A 34 11.15 -2.04 3.22
CA GLN A 34 11.91 -3.05 2.47
C GLN A 34 11.19 -3.44 1.17
N PRO A 35 11.91 -3.67 0.05
CA PRO A 35 11.32 -4.18 -1.18
C PRO A 35 10.76 -5.59 -0.96
N CYS A 36 9.71 -5.94 -1.71
CA CYS A 36 9.18 -7.30 -1.68
C CYS A 36 10.23 -8.26 -2.26
N THR A 37 10.28 -9.49 -1.78
CA THR A 37 11.07 -10.57 -2.40
C THR A 37 10.14 -11.64 -2.95
N THR A 38 10.57 -12.35 -3.98
CA THR A 38 9.87 -13.56 -4.43
C THR A 38 9.78 -14.59 -3.30
N ARG A 39 8.82 -15.53 -3.36
CA ARG A 39 8.62 -16.56 -2.33
C ARG A 39 9.90 -17.36 -2.03
N SER A 40 10.72 -17.62 -3.05
CA SER A 40 12.02 -18.30 -2.90
C SER A 40 13.14 -17.40 -2.37
N LYS A 41 12.86 -16.13 -2.04
CA LYS A 41 13.80 -15.07 -1.62
C LYS A 41 14.98 -14.81 -2.58
N ARG A 42 14.94 -15.39 -3.79
CA ARG A 42 16.04 -15.30 -4.78
C ARG A 42 16.07 -13.97 -5.53
N ARG A 43 14.95 -13.27 -5.64
CA ARG A 43 14.85 -12.01 -6.39
C ARG A 43 14.09 -10.95 -5.60
N ARG A 44 14.67 -9.74 -5.54
CA ARG A 44 14.03 -8.54 -4.98
C ARG A 44 13.17 -7.89 -6.07
N LEU A 45 11.91 -7.63 -5.74
CA LEU A 45 11.00 -6.81 -6.51
C LEU A 45 11.23 -5.35 -6.10
N THR A 46 12.10 -4.68 -6.84
CA THR A 46 12.51 -3.29 -6.57
C THR A 46 11.52 -2.27 -7.10
N VAL A 47 10.66 -2.65 -8.03
CA VAL A 47 9.56 -1.82 -8.55
C VAL A 47 8.24 -2.39 -8.02
N GLU A 48 7.93 -3.64 -8.33
CA GLU A 48 6.65 -4.25 -7.98
C GLU A 48 6.50 -4.57 -6.48
N VAL A 49 5.27 -4.47 -5.99
CA VAL A 49 4.87 -4.89 -4.64
C VAL A 49 3.75 -5.93 -4.75
N HIS A 50 3.72 -6.90 -3.83
CA HIS A 50 2.66 -7.90 -3.86
C HIS A 50 1.28 -7.26 -3.64
N PRO A 51 0.22 -7.75 -4.33
CA PRO A 51 -1.12 -7.21 -4.20
C PRO A 51 -1.62 -7.22 -2.74
N GLY A 52 -1.36 -8.29 -1.97
CA GLY A 52 -1.74 -8.32 -0.55
C GLY A 52 -1.04 -7.30 0.34
N ARG A 53 0.14 -6.77 -0.06
CA ARG A 53 0.78 -5.65 0.64
C ARG A 53 0.03 -4.34 0.39
N ILE A 54 -0.36 -4.10 -0.86
CA ILE A 54 -1.20 -2.94 -1.22
C ILE A 54 -2.50 -2.99 -0.43
N THR A 55 -3.15 -4.15 -0.40
CA THR A 55 -4.38 -4.35 0.36
C THR A 55 -4.18 -4.04 1.85
N SER A 56 -3.14 -4.59 2.49
CA SER A 56 -2.85 -4.35 3.91
C SER A 56 -2.57 -2.88 4.20
N TRP A 57 -1.84 -2.21 3.30
CA TRP A 57 -1.58 -0.78 3.39
C TRP A 57 -2.86 0.05 3.30
N VAL A 58 -3.70 -0.22 2.30
CA VAL A 58 -5.00 0.45 2.11
C VAL A 58 -5.89 0.25 3.34
N VAL A 59 -5.91 -0.94 3.93
CA VAL A 59 -6.63 -1.22 5.17
C VAL A 59 -6.07 -0.38 6.32
N SER A 60 -4.75 -0.29 6.45
CA SER A 60 -4.10 0.38 7.58
C SER A 60 -4.25 1.90 7.58
N ILE A 61 -4.33 2.55 6.41
CA ILE A 61 -4.27 4.02 6.32
C ILE A 61 -5.62 4.69 6.05
N ALA A 62 -6.53 4.02 5.34
CA ALA A 62 -7.75 4.65 4.84
C ALA A 62 -9.02 4.05 5.44
N CYS A 63 -10.04 4.91 5.58
CA CYS A 63 -11.41 4.50 5.83
C CYS A 63 -12.06 4.02 4.53
N CYS A 64 -12.95 3.05 4.63
CA CYS A 64 -13.76 2.59 3.49
C CYS A 64 -15.08 3.37 3.46
N PRO A 65 -15.35 4.27 2.50
CA PRO A 65 -16.64 4.98 2.46
C PRO A 65 -17.82 4.05 2.13
N ALA A 66 -17.59 3.01 1.31
CA ALA A 66 -18.61 2.01 0.94
C ALA A 66 -19.17 1.22 2.13
N CYS A 67 -18.29 0.90 3.08
CA CYS A 67 -18.58 0.04 4.22
C CYS A 67 -18.44 0.76 5.57
N GLN A 68 -18.11 2.06 5.52
CA GLN A 68 -17.86 2.97 6.64
C GLN A 68 -16.95 2.40 7.73
N VAL A 69 -16.02 1.50 7.37
CA VAL A 69 -15.09 0.92 8.35
C VAL A 69 -13.88 1.81 8.59
N ALA A 70 -13.46 1.86 9.86
CA ALA A 70 -12.25 2.54 10.29
C ALA A 70 -10.97 1.91 9.70
N PRO A 71 -9.85 2.65 9.68
CA PRO A 71 -8.54 2.11 9.32
C PRO A 71 -8.18 0.95 10.25
N GLY A 72 -7.56 -0.10 9.72
CA GLY A 72 -7.27 -1.35 10.43
C GLY A 72 -8.37 -2.41 10.33
N THR A 73 -9.62 -2.01 10.11
CA THR A 73 -10.74 -2.96 9.98
C THR A 73 -10.86 -3.46 8.54
N PRO A 74 -10.94 -4.78 8.28
CA PRO A 74 -11.10 -5.30 6.93
C PRO A 74 -12.45 -4.90 6.33
N CYS A 75 -12.48 -4.74 5.00
CA CYS A 75 -13.73 -4.49 4.30
C CYS A 75 -14.63 -5.73 4.36
N HIS A 76 -15.93 -5.49 4.51
CA HIS A 76 -16.95 -6.52 4.52
C HIS A 76 -18.07 -6.16 3.56
N SER A 77 -18.72 -7.19 3.01
CA SER A 77 -19.92 -7.07 2.18
C SER A 77 -21.00 -7.95 2.79
N ALA A 78 -22.17 -7.37 3.09
CA ALA A 78 -23.29 -8.04 3.76
C ALA A 78 -22.90 -8.78 5.06
N GLY A 79 -22.04 -8.16 5.88
CA GLY A 79 -21.57 -8.75 7.15
C GLY A 79 -20.52 -9.85 7.02
N ARG A 80 -20.05 -10.17 5.80
CA ARG A 80 -18.95 -11.12 5.57
C ARG A 80 -17.69 -10.41 5.10
N PRO A 81 -16.49 -10.80 5.58
CA PRO A 81 -15.25 -10.24 5.07
C PRO A 81 -15.11 -10.52 3.57
N LEU A 82 -14.56 -9.56 2.83
CA LEU A 82 -14.29 -9.76 1.41
C LEU A 82 -13.27 -10.88 1.19
N TYR A 83 -13.46 -11.64 0.12
CA TYR A 83 -12.62 -12.80 -0.20
C TYR A 83 -11.14 -12.39 -0.33
N GLY A 84 -10.26 -13.16 0.30
CA GLY A 84 -8.81 -12.92 0.25
C GLY A 84 -8.37 -11.60 0.88
N GLY A 85 -9.19 -11.01 1.76
CA GLY A 85 -8.91 -9.72 2.36
C GLY A 85 -9.05 -8.54 1.40
N ALA A 86 -9.72 -8.73 0.25
CA ALA A 86 -9.93 -7.67 -0.72
C ALA A 86 -10.54 -6.40 -0.08
N VAL A 87 -10.25 -5.25 -0.70
CA VAL A 87 -10.76 -3.94 -0.27
C VAL A 87 -11.63 -3.36 -1.37
N HIS A 88 -12.63 -2.57 -0.99
CA HIS A 88 -13.42 -1.82 -1.97
C HIS A 88 -12.51 -0.84 -2.74
N ALA A 89 -12.82 -0.63 -4.02
CA ALA A 89 -12.09 0.28 -4.89
C ALA A 89 -12.05 1.71 -4.30
N GLU A 90 -13.13 2.15 -3.67
CA GLU A 90 -13.23 3.45 -3.02
C GLU A 90 -12.20 3.63 -1.90
N ARG A 91 -11.98 2.60 -1.06
CA ARG A 91 -10.95 2.63 -0.01
C ARG A 91 -9.55 2.75 -0.61
N THR A 92 -9.32 2.10 -1.75
CA THR A 92 -8.03 2.18 -2.46
C THR A 92 -7.80 3.57 -3.02
N THR A 93 -8.84 4.21 -3.55
CA THR A 93 -8.79 5.61 -4.01
C THR A 93 -8.49 6.54 -2.84
N GLU A 94 -9.12 6.33 -1.69
CA GLU A 94 -8.88 7.16 -0.51
C GLU A 94 -7.46 6.99 0.02
N ALA A 95 -6.97 5.75 0.15
CA ALA A 95 -5.58 5.50 0.54
C ALA A 95 -4.57 6.16 -0.39
N LYS A 96 -4.85 6.19 -1.70
CA LYS A 96 -4.03 6.92 -2.68
C LYS A 96 -4.08 8.43 -2.46
N ARG A 97 -5.25 9.00 -2.11
CA ARG A 97 -5.39 10.43 -1.79
C ARG A 97 -4.68 10.81 -0.49
N THR A 98 -4.77 9.99 0.56
CA THR A 98 -4.07 10.23 1.83
C THR A 98 -2.55 10.16 1.69
N ALA A 99 -2.06 9.45 0.67
CA ALA A 99 -0.63 9.24 0.44
C ALA A 99 -0.03 10.11 -0.67
N ALA A 100 -0.84 10.88 -1.38
CA ALA A 100 -0.42 11.89 -2.36
C ALA A 100 0.04 13.15 -1.62
#